data_AF-A0A183HR45-F1
#
_entry.id   AF-A0A183HR45-F1
#
_cell.length_a   1.000
_cell.length_b   1.000
_cell.length_c   1.000
_cell.angle_alpha   90.00
_cell.angle_beta   90.00
_cell.angle_gamma   90.00
#
_symmetry.space_group_name_H-M   'P 1'
#
loop_
_entity.id
_entity.type
_entity.pdbx_description
1 polymer ?
#
loop_
_entity_poly.entity_id
_entity_poly.type
_entity_poly.pdbx_seq_one_letter_code
_entity_poly.pdbx_strand_id
1 'polypeptide(L)'
;MTIIADFTKGGNILYTAVTFVLQVGLCTGQRHGSFSISLNERYSGAYIDTILMELYTRFKTLVTFTIRKIYTALEEKNTFEEAKELLMNEHFIAPSYLIIAGTKAGEGCIITRDRWKTADLKCIDAQKDQWFLVVTNFDYWKVDKDKRRFVSNKKLCFKF
;
A
#
# COMPACT_ATOMS: atom_id res chain seq x y z
N MET A 1 -19.48 -3.24 9.47
CA MET A 1 -19.79 -4.23 8.40
C MET A 1 -18.70 -4.14 7.34
N THR A 2 -18.09 -5.27 6.97
CA THR A 2 -17.08 -5.37 5.92
C THR A 2 -17.73 -5.83 4.63
N ILE A 3 -17.34 -5.24 3.49
CA ILE A 3 -17.87 -5.58 2.17
C ILE A 3 -16.73 -5.73 1.16
N ILE A 4 -16.97 -6.55 0.15
CA ILE A 4 -16.21 -6.55 -1.11
C ILE A 4 -17.04 -5.72 -2.09
N ALA A 5 -16.43 -4.68 -2.67
CA ALA A 5 -17.10 -3.77 -3.57
C ALA A 5 -16.40 -3.76 -4.94
N ASP A 6 -17.20 -4.01 -5.99
CA ASP A 6 -16.78 -3.86 -7.37
C ASP A 6 -17.14 -2.45 -7.87
N PHE A 7 -16.13 -1.72 -8.34
CA PHE A 7 -16.30 -0.37 -8.85
C PHE A 7 -16.36 -0.43 -10.37
N THR A 8 -17.55 -0.23 -10.92
CA THR A 8 -17.81 -0.35 -12.36
C THR A 8 -17.89 0.99 -13.06
N LYS A 9 -17.41 1.06 -14.30
CA LYS A 9 -17.61 2.19 -15.21
C LYS A 9 -17.88 1.67 -16.61
N GLY A 10 -18.91 2.18 -17.27
CA GLY A 10 -19.30 1.73 -18.62
C GLY A 10 -19.62 0.23 -18.70
N GLY A 11 -20.16 -0.37 -17.63
CA GLY A 11 -20.48 -1.79 -17.56
C GLY A 11 -19.32 -2.74 -17.22
N ASN A 12 -18.08 -2.23 -17.17
CA ASN A 12 -16.90 -3.04 -16.84
C ASN A 12 -16.41 -2.76 -15.42
N ILE A 13 -15.92 -3.79 -14.73
CA ILE A 13 -15.30 -3.64 -13.40
C ILE A 13 -13.91 -3.04 -13.57
N LEU A 14 -13.72 -1.83 -13.03
CA LEU A 14 -12.45 -1.11 -13.09
C LEU A 14 -11.48 -1.62 -12.02
N TYR A 15 -11.98 -1.83 -10.81
CA TYR A 15 -11.23 -2.37 -9.67
C TYR A 15 -12.18 -2.95 -8.63
N THR A 16 -11.64 -3.84 -7.79
CA THR A 16 -12.35 -4.44 -6.66
C THR A 16 -11.60 -4.13 -5.38
N ALA A 17 -12.32 -3.85 -4.30
CA ALA A 17 -11.70 -3.54 -3.02
C ALA A 17 -12.47 -4.10 -1.83
N VAL A 18 -11.74 -4.36 -0.75
CA VAL A 18 -12.33 -4.66 0.56
C VAL A 18 -12.41 -3.36 1.34
N THR A 19 -13.62 -3.02 1.81
CA THR A 19 -13.85 -1.80 2.60
C THR A 19 -14.92 -2.03 3.66
N PHE A 20 -15.17 -1.01 4.47
CA PHE A 20 -16.24 -0.97 5.45
C PHE A 20 -17.36 -0.06 4.97
N VAL A 21 -18.60 -0.39 5.34
CA VAL A 21 -19.74 0.51 5.10
C VAL A 21 -19.45 1.89 5.73
N LEU A 22 -19.74 2.96 4.99
CA LEU A 22 -19.39 4.38 5.27
C LEU A 22 -17.93 4.77 5.00
N GLN A 23 -17.02 3.82 4.72
CA GLN A 23 -15.64 4.15 4.38
C GLN A 23 -15.46 4.31 2.86
N VAL A 24 -15.21 5.55 2.44
CA VAL A 24 -15.02 5.90 1.03
C VAL A 24 -13.59 5.61 0.57
N GLY A 25 -12.60 5.73 1.44
CA GLY A 25 -11.20 5.40 1.14
C GLY A 25 -10.94 3.89 1.09
N LEU A 26 -9.85 3.48 0.47
CA LEU A 26 -9.49 2.07 0.32
C LEU A 26 -8.17 1.76 1.02
N CYS A 27 -8.13 0.66 1.76
CA CYS A 27 -6.91 0.12 2.36
C CYS A 27 -6.42 -1.14 1.65
N THR A 28 -7.29 -1.84 0.93
CA THR A 28 -6.96 -3.09 0.24
C THR A 28 -7.80 -3.19 -1.02
N GLY A 29 -7.15 -3.36 -2.16
CA GLY A 29 -7.83 -3.54 -3.43
C GLY A 29 -6.95 -4.11 -4.52
N GLN A 30 -7.57 -4.32 -5.67
CA GLN A 30 -6.94 -4.81 -6.87
C GLN A 30 -7.51 -4.13 -8.11
N ARG A 31 -6.62 -3.82 -9.04
CA ARG A 31 -6.95 -3.51 -10.42
C ARG A 31 -6.75 -4.77 -11.24
N HIS A 32 -7.83 -5.29 -11.81
CA HIS A 32 -7.81 -6.56 -12.54
C HIS A 32 -6.77 -6.53 -13.67
N GLY A 33 -5.92 -7.56 -13.73
CA GLY A 33 -4.88 -7.69 -14.75
C GLY A 33 -3.70 -6.74 -14.63
N SER A 34 -3.63 -5.91 -13.58
CA SER A 34 -2.61 -4.86 -13.45
C SER A 34 -1.81 -4.96 -12.15
N PHE A 35 -2.41 -4.57 -11.03
CA PHE A 35 -1.72 -4.52 -9.74
C PHE A 35 -2.70 -4.56 -8.57
N SER A 36 -2.20 -4.92 -7.39
CA SER A 36 -2.92 -4.87 -6.11
C SER A 36 -2.17 -3.97 -5.13
N ILE A 37 -2.90 -3.33 -4.21
CA ILE A 37 -2.34 -2.47 -3.17
C ILE A 37 -2.96 -2.86 -1.84
N SER A 38 -2.13 -3.00 -0.81
CA SER A 38 -2.55 -3.01 0.59
C SER A 38 -1.79 -1.97 1.41
N LEU A 39 -2.45 -1.48 2.46
CA LEU A 39 -1.96 -0.43 3.33
C LEU A 39 -1.78 -0.96 4.75
N ASN A 40 -0.58 -0.79 5.30
CA ASN A 40 -0.33 -0.95 6.72
C ASN A 40 0.03 0.39 7.36
N GLU A 41 -0.42 0.60 8.60
CA GLU A 41 -0.02 1.77 9.39
C GLU A 41 1.47 1.72 9.74
N ARG A 42 2.12 2.88 9.71
CA ARG A 42 3.49 3.07 10.19
C ARG A 42 3.50 4.10 11.31
N TYR A 43 3.78 3.64 12.53
CA TYR A 43 3.86 4.54 13.68
C TYR A 43 5.23 5.25 13.71
N SER A 44 5.22 6.58 13.58
CA SER A 44 6.46 7.38 13.57
C SER A 44 6.56 8.43 14.68
N GLY A 45 5.59 8.54 15.58
CA GLY A 45 5.59 9.60 16.59
C GLY A 45 4.21 9.87 17.19
N ALA A 46 4.07 11.03 17.83
CA ALA A 46 2.83 11.43 18.49
C ALA A 46 1.73 11.77 17.48
N TYR A 47 0.49 11.40 17.81
CA TYR A 47 -0.70 11.69 16.97
C TYR A 47 -0.88 13.18 16.67
N ILE A 48 -0.37 14.08 17.52
CA ILE A 48 -0.47 15.54 17.32
C ILE A 48 0.17 16.00 16.02
N ASP A 49 1.27 15.35 15.60
CA ASP A 49 1.94 15.70 14.34
C ASP A 49 1.03 15.37 13.15
N THR A 50 0.23 14.31 13.25
CA THR A 50 -0.74 13.94 12.21
C THR A 50 -1.87 14.95 12.16
N ILE A 51 -2.40 15.40 13.31
CA ILE A 51 -3.45 16.43 13.37
C ILE A 51 -2.96 17.76 12.80
N LEU A 52 -1.73 18.21 13.16
CA LEU A 52 -1.14 19.42 12.60
C LEU A 52 -0.96 19.31 11.08
N MET A 53 -0.58 18.13 10.61
CA MET A 53 -0.43 17.84 9.18
C MET A 53 -1.77 17.77 8.43
N GLU A 54 -2.83 17.26 9.05
CA GLU A 54 -4.19 17.32 8.51
C GLU A 54 -4.65 18.76 8.28
N LEU A 55 -4.43 19.63 9.27
CA LEU A 55 -4.73 21.06 9.17
C LEU A 55 -3.88 21.75 8.09
N TYR A 56 -2.56 21.47 8.05
CA TYR A 56 -1.65 22.05 7.06
C TYR A 56 -2.01 21.65 5.62
N THR A 57 -2.25 20.36 5.40
CA THR A 57 -2.60 19.81 4.08
C THR A 57 -4.07 20.07 3.70
N ARG A 58 -4.85 20.66 4.61
CA ARG A 58 -6.29 20.91 4.46
C ARG A 58 -7.06 19.63 4.08
N PHE A 59 -6.71 18.49 4.68
CA PHE A 59 -7.34 17.19 4.44
C PHE A 59 -7.29 16.69 2.99
N LYS A 60 -6.34 17.17 2.18
CA LYS A 60 -6.29 16.83 0.74
C LYS A 60 -5.60 15.49 0.42
N THR A 61 -4.80 14.96 1.34
CA THR A 61 -3.84 13.89 1.05
C THR A 61 -3.95 12.70 2.02
N LEU A 62 -5.18 12.24 2.25
CA LEU A 62 -5.44 11.02 3.01
C LEU A 62 -4.95 9.81 2.21
N VAL A 63 -4.15 8.94 2.85
CA VAL A 63 -3.54 7.77 2.19
C VAL A 63 -4.58 6.88 1.51
N THR A 64 -5.70 6.62 2.20
CA THR A 64 -6.78 5.75 1.69
C THR A 64 -7.53 6.37 0.51
N PHE A 65 -7.60 7.71 0.44
CA PHE A 65 -8.22 8.43 -0.68
C PHE A 65 -7.26 8.45 -1.87
N THR A 66 -5.96 8.61 -1.64
CA THR A 66 -4.95 8.47 -2.69
C THR A 66 -4.99 7.07 -3.31
N ILE A 67 -5.05 6.00 -2.50
CA ILE A 67 -5.15 4.63 -3.04
C ILE A 67 -6.38 4.50 -3.93
N ARG A 68 -7.55 4.98 -3.49
CA ARG A 68 -8.76 5.02 -4.32
C ARG A 68 -8.57 5.85 -5.59
N LYS A 69 -7.94 7.02 -5.48
CA LYS A 69 -7.64 7.91 -6.61
C LYS A 69 -6.76 7.21 -7.64
N ILE A 70 -5.72 6.47 -7.21
CA ILE A 70 -4.85 5.68 -8.10
C ILE A 70 -5.68 4.65 -8.87
N TYR A 71 -6.57 3.92 -8.19
CA TYR A 71 -7.48 3.00 -8.87
C TYR A 71 -8.47 3.68 -9.84
N THR A 72 -8.82 4.96 -9.64
CA THR A 72 -9.70 5.69 -10.57
C THR A 72 -8.95 6.42 -11.68
N ALA A 73 -7.78 7.00 -11.41
CA ALA A 73 -7.07 7.90 -12.32
C ALA A 73 -6.29 7.14 -13.40
N LEU A 74 -5.91 5.90 -13.10
CA LEU A 74 -5.15 5.04 -13.99
C LEU A 74 -6.00 4.44 -15.12
N GLU A 75 -7.13 5.03 -15.52
CA GLU A 75 -7.93 4.59 -16.67
C GLU A 75 -7.11 4.54 -17.97
N GLU A 76 -6.23 5.52 -18.20
CA GLU A 76 -5.37 5.60 -19.39
C GLU A 76 -4.01 4.92 -19.20
N LYS A 77 -3.56 4.76 -17.95
CA LYS A 77 -2.21 4.36 -17.56
C LYS A 77 -2.29 3.33 -16.47
N ASN A 78 -2.27 2.05 -16.81
CA ASN A 78 -2.78 0.95 -15.97
C ASN A 78 -1.68 0.10 -15.33
N THR A 79 -0.44 0.59 -15.22
CA THR A 79 0.70 -0.29 -14.92
C THR A 79 1.09 -0.29 -13.45
N PHE A 80 1.73 -1.40 -13.03
CA PHE A 80 2.38 -1.52 -11.73
C PHE A 80 3.38 -0.39 -11.48
N GLU A 81 4.21 -0.06 -12.47
CA GLU A 81 5.25 0.97 -12.36
C GLU A 81 4.68 2.37 -12.15
N GLU A 82 3.64 2.76 -12.88
CA GLU A 82 2.98 4.06 -12.70
C GLU A 82 2.31 4.18 -11.33
N ALA A 83 1.62 3.11 -10.89
CA ALA A 83 1.04 3.07 -9.56
C ALA A 83 2.12 3.17 -8.47
N LYS A 84 3.22 2.43 -8.62
CA LYS A 84 4.37 2.49 -7.70
C LYS A 84 4.97 3.89 -7.63
N GLU A 85 5.18 4.53 -8.78
CA GLU A 85 5.71 5.89 -8.87
C GLU A 85 4.80 6.92 -8.17
N LEU A 86 3.49 6.83 -8.39
CA LEU A 86 2.51 7.69 -7.70
C LEU A 86 2.56 7.50 -6.18
N LEU A 87 2.56 6.25 -5.71
CA LEU A 87 2.67 5.95 -4.27
C LEU A 87 3.99 6.46 -3.67
N MET A 88 5.08 6.46 -4.44
CA MET A 88 6.40 6.93 -4.02
C MET A 88 6.54 8.46 -4.02
N ASN A 89 5.71 9.20 -4.76
CA ASN A 89 5.88 10.63 -4.94
C ASN A 89 4.75 11.46 -4.30
N GLU A 90 3.60 10.85 -4.02
CA GLU A 90 2.47 11.55 -3.40
C GLU A 90 2.75 11.95 -1.95
N HIS A 91 2.27 13.11 -1.54
CA HIS A 91 2.32 13.55 -0.16
C HIS A 91 1.27 12.83 0.67
N PHE A 92 1.59 12.44 1.90
CA PHE A 92 0.66 11.78 2.82
C PHE A 92 0.59 12.51 4.15
N ILE A 93 -0.61 12.55 4.71
CA ILE A 93 -0.85 13.09 6.06
C ILE A 93 -0.17 12.24 7.14
N ALA A 94 -0.12 10.93 6.94
CA ALA A 94 0.45 9.97 7.87
C ALA A 94 1.49 9.08 7.18
N PRO A 95 2.57 8.71 7.89
CA PRO A 95 3.48 7.65 7.46
C PRO A 95 2.72 6.32 7.27
N SER A 96 3.16 5.52 6.32
CA SER A 96 2.52 4.23 6.00
C SER A 96 3.49 3.25 5.35
N TYR A 97 3.11 1.98 5.31
CA TYR A 97 3.67 1.02 4.38
C TYR A 97 2.63 0.74 3.30
N LEU A 98 3.00 0.97 2.05
CA LEU A 98 2.19 0.67 0.88
C LEU A 98 2.80 -0.56 0.21
N ILE A 99 2.08 -1.66 0.23
CA ILE A 99 2.49 -2.92 -0.39
C ILE A 99 1.81 -2.97 -1.75
N ILE A 100 2.60 -3.06 -2.81
CA ILE A 100 2.10 -3.15 -4.18
C ILE A 100 2.63 -4.43 -4.84
N ALA A 101 1.78 -5.14 -5.56
CA ALA A 101 2.16 -6.31 -6.36
C ALA A 101 1.56 -6.20 -7.77
N GLY A 102 2.35 -6.51 -8.79
CA GLY A 102 1.95 -6.47 -10.21
C GLY A 102 1.65 -7.86 -10.76
N THR A 103 1.70 -8.00 -12.08
CA THR A 103 1.41 -9.26 -12.78
C THR A 103 2.64 -9.96 -13.34
N LYS A 104 3.78 -9.26 -13.43
CA LYS A 104 5.03 -9.84 -13.94
C LYS A 104 5.93 -10.32 -12.80
N ALA A 105 6.82 -11.26 -13.12
CA ALA A 105 7.83 -11.73 -12.18
C ALA A 105 8.70 -10.57 -11.68
N GLY A 106 8.88 -10.47 -10.36
CA GLY A 106 9.61 -9.37 -9.73
C GLY A 106 8.77 -8.13 -9.40
N GLU A 107 7.53 -8.01 -9.91
CA GLU A 107 6.65 -6.89 -9.57
C GLU A 107 6.01 -7.09 -8.19
N GLY A 108 6.77 -6.77 -7.14
CA GLY A 108 6.29 -6.74 -5.77
C GLY A 108 7.18 -5.89 -4.91
N CYS A 109 6.63 -4.85 -4.27
CA CYS A 109 7.39 -3.92 -3.44
C CYS A 109 6.67 -3.52 -2.16
N ILE A 110 7.46 -3.28 -1.11
CA ILE A 110 7.06 -2.53 0.08
C ILE A 110 7.62 -1.12 -0.08
N ILE A 111 6.73 -0.14 -0.16
CA ILE A 111 7.07 1.28 -0.18
C ILE A 111 6.90 1.80 1.25
N THR A 112 8.01 2.12 1.90
CA THR A 112 7.99 2.73 3.24
C THR A 112 7.88 4.23 3.11
N ARG A 113 6.77 4.80 3.58
CA ARG A 113 6.45 6.22 3.41
C ARG A 113 6.64 7.01 4.69
N ASP A 114 7.32 8.14 4.56
CA ASP A 114 7.11 9.30 5.42
C ASP A 114 6.00 10.18 4.80
N ARG A 115 5.66 11.27 5.48
CA ARG A 115 4.65 12.23 5.00
C ARG A 115 5.01 12.88 3.67
N TRP A 116 6.30 13.14 3.45
CA TRP A 116 6.77 13.93 2.30
C TRP A 116 7.48 13.11 1.23
N LYS A 117 8.05 11.96 1.61
CA LYS A 117 8.96 11.21 0.74
C LYS A 117 9.00 9.73 1.07
N THR A 118 9.58 8.97 0.15
CA THR A 118 9.79 7.54 0.33
C THR A 118 11.01 7.41 1.23
N ALA A 119 10.81 6.82 2.40
CA ALA A 119 11.88 6.58 3.34
C ALA A 119 12.75 5.40 2.90
N ASP A 120 12.11 4.36 2.34
CA ASP A 120 12.80 3.23 1.74
C ASP A 120 11.88 2.47 0.76
N LEU A 121 12.49 1.75 -0.18
CA LEU A 121 11.81 0.92 -1.16
C LEU A 121 12.46 -0.46 -1.17
N LYS A 122 11.68 -1.50 -0.87
CA LYS A 122 12.15 -2.88 -0.97
C LYS A 122 11.28 -3.66 -1.93
N CYS A 123 11.88 -4.11 -3.04
CA CYS A 123 11.22 -4.92 -4.05
C CYS A 123 11.72 -6.36 -4.04
N ILE A 124 10.93 -7.27 -4.61
CA ILE A 124 11.32 -8.65 -4.89
C ILE A 124 12.54 -8.62 -5.80
N ASP A 125 13.58 -9.36 -5.41
CA ASP A 125 14.78 -9.56 -6.21
C ASP A 125 14.81 -11.03 -6.66
N ALA A 126 14.32 -11.27 -7.88
CA ALA A 126 14.24 -12.61 -8.46
C ALA A 126 15.62 -13.24 -8.67
N GLN A 127 16.70 -12.45 -8.77
CA GLN A 127 18.06 -12.96 -8.94
C GLN A 127 18.68 -13.43 -7.63
N LYS A 128 18.19 -12.93 -6.48
CA LYS A 128 18.68 -13.29 -5.14
C LYS A 128 17.80 -14.32 -4.42
N ASP A 129 16.95 -15.04 -5.15
CA ASP A 129 15.99 -16.02 -4.60
C ASP A 129 15.05 -15.42 -3.53
N GLN A 130 14.87 -14.08 -3.53
CA GLN A 130 13.97 -13.41 -2.61
C GLN A 130 12.55 -13.42 -3.18
N TRP A 131 11.87 -14.56 -3.05
CA TRP A 131 10.54 -14.75 -3.64
C TRP A 131 9.38 -14.12 -2.84
N PHE A 132 9.63 -13.59 -1.63
CA PHE A 132 8.60 -12.97 -0.80
C PHE A 132 9.12 -11.77 -0.03
N LEU A 133 8.18 -10.89 0.34
CA LEU A 133 8.39 -9.74 1.20
C LEU A 133 7.36 -9.75 2.33
N VAL A 134 7.79 -9.40 3.55
CA VAL A 134 6.90 -9.31 4.72
C VAL A 134 7.08 -7.96 5.39
N VAL A 135 5.97 -7.25 5.57
CA VAL A 135 5.89 -6.07 6.42
C VAL A 135 4.66 -6.15 7.31
N THR A 136 4.78 -5.62 8.52
CA THR A 136 3.68 -5.46 9.48
C THR A 136 3.49 -3.97 9.71
N ASN A 137 3.77 -3.47 10.92
CA ASN A 137 3.66 -2.06 11.30
C ASN A 137 4.99 -1.48 11.80
N PHE A 138 6.10 -2.18 11.53
CA PHE A 138 7.46 -1.78 11.90
C PHE A 138 8.39 -1.83 10.71
N ASP A 139 9.35 -0.91 10.67
CA ASP A 139 10.36 -0.84 9.62
C ASP A 139 11.11 -2.18 9.58
N TYR A 140 11.32 -2.76 8.39
CA TYR A 140 11.94 -4.09 8.26
C TYR A 140 13.41 -4.13 8.68
N TRP A 141 14.07 -2.97 8.76
CA TRP A 141 15.41 -2.82 9.33
C TRP A 141 15.42 -2.56 10.85
N LYS A 142 14.25 -2.46 11.51
CA LYS A 142 14.13 -2.31 12.96
C LYS A 142 13.60 -3.59 13.62
N VAL A 143 13.75 -3.68 14.94
CA VAL A 143 13.24 -4.81 15.73
C VAL A 143 11.72 -4.91 15.59
N ASP A 144 11.24 -6.12 15.29
CA ASP A 144 9.82 -6.45 15.27
C ASP A 144 9.31 -6.67 16.70
N LYS A 145 8.62 -5.68 17.26
CA LYS A 145 8.22 -5.69 18.68
C LYS A 145 7.07 -6.65 18.98
N ASP A 146 6.20 -6.91 18.01
CA ASP A 146 5.02 -7.78 18.17
C ASP A 146 5.21 -9.20 17.60
N LYS A 147 6.37 -9.47 17.01
CA LYS A 147 6.79 -10.78 16.48
C LYS A 147 5.97 -11.31 15.30
N ARG A 148 4.98 -10.57 14.78
CA ARG A 148 4.16 -11.04 13.64
C ARG A 148 5.01 -11.20 12.38
N ARG A 149 5.98 -10.31 12.14
CA ARG A 149 6.88 -10.39 10.99
C ARG A 149 7.82 -11.58 11.13
N PHE A 150 8.32 -11.85 12.35
CA PHE A 150 9.13 -13.03 12.63
C PHE A 150 8.38 -14.34 12.33
N VAL A 151 7.15 -14.48 12.83
CA VAL A 151 6.33 -15.68 12.61
C VAL A 151 6.02 -15.89 11.13
N SER A 152 5.62 -14.83 10.42
CA SER A 152 5.35 -14.90 8.98
C SER A 152 6.58 -15.27 8.16
N ASN A 153 7.74 -14.65 8.44
CA ASN A 153 9.01 -15.01 7.79
C ASN A 153 9.35 -16.48 8.06
N LYS A 154 9.26 -16.95 9.31
CA LYS A 154 9.55 -18.34 9.65
C LYS A 154 8.67 -19.30 8.84
N LYS A 155 7.36 -19.04 8.75
CA LYS A 155 6.43 -19.89 7.98
C LYS A 155 6.69 -19.87 6.48
N LEU A 156 7.10 -18.73 5.92
CA LEU A 156 7.40 -18.60 4.49
C LEU A 156 8.77 -19.18 4.15
N CYS A 157 9.77 -19.10 5.02
CA CYS A 157 11.08 -19.72 4.79
C CYS A 157 11.01 -21.25 4.71
N PHE A 158 10.04 -21.88 5.38
CA PHE A 158 9.73 -23.30 5.19
C PHE A 158 8.87 -23.46 3.93
N LYS A 159 9.49 -23.43 2.75
CA LYS A 159 8.87 -23.93 1.53
C LYS A 159 9.19 -25.42 1.33
N PHE A 160 8.22 -26.11 0.75
CA PHE A 160 8.18 -27.52 0.35
C PHE A 160 9.41 -27.97 -0.45
#